data_AF-A0A532E245-F1
#
_entry.id   AF-A0A532E245-F1
#
_cell.length_a   1.000
_cell.length_b   1.000
_cell.length_c   1.000
_cell.angle_alpha   90.00
_cell.angle_beta   90.00
_cell.angle_gamma   90.00
#
_symmetry.space_group_name_H-M   'P 1'
#
loop_
_entity.id
_entity.type
_entity.pdbx_description
1 polymer ?
#
loop_
_entity_poly.entity_id
_entity_poly.type
_entity_poly.pdbx_seq_one_letter_code
_entity_poly.pdbx_strand_id
1 'polypeptide(L)'
;PSIRRAVVWLEAKQNADGGWGESCRSYADQATAGVGESTPSQTAWALLALLSAGVTDSISVVRGVNYLLKQQRPDGSWEERFHTGTGFPRVFYLRYHWYCQYFPLWALAMYRSLKTRGQTRADELRAVARETRWLRSALEARDAGKA
;
A
#
# COMPACT_ATOMS: atom_id res chain seq x y z
N PRO A 1 4.67 17.60 7.44
CA PRO A 1 6.05 17.20 7.83
C PRO A 1 6.24 15.69 8.06
N SER A 2 5.36 15.05 8.85
CA SER A 2 5.44 13.60 9.17
C SER A 2 5.35 12.69 7.95
N ILE A 3 4.38 12.92 7.04
CA ILE A 3 4.20 12.12 5.82
C ILE A 3 5.47 12.12 4.94
N ARG A 4 6.08 13.30 4.72
CA ARG A 4 7.31 13.41 3.94
C ARG A 4 8.46 12.61 4.57
N ARG A 5 8.60 12.62 5.90
CA ARG A 5 9.62 11.80 6.59
C ARG A 5 9.35 10.30 6.43
N ALA A 6 8.09 9.88 6.46
CA ALA A 6 7.73 8.48 6.23
C ALA A 6 8.06 8.03 4.81
N VAL A 7 7.79 8.87 3.80
CA VAL A 7 8.19 8.63 2.40
C VAL A 7 9.70 8.44 2.29
N VAL A 8 10.48 9.39 2.82
CA VAL A 8 11.95 9.32 2.78
C VAL A 8 12.47 8.06 3.47
N TRP A 9 11.87 7.68 4.60
CA TRP A 9 12.24 6.45 5.30
C TRP A 9 11.96 5.19 4.47
N LEU A 10 10.79 5.12 3.82
CA LEU A 10 10.45 4.00 2.94
C LEU A 10 11.44 3.91 1.78
N GLU A 11 11.70 5.00 1.07
CA GLU A 11 12.64 5.00 -0.06
C GLU A 11 14.05 4.57 0.38
N ALA A 12 14.50 4.99 1.57
CA ALA A 12 15.79 4.58 2.12
C ALA A 12 15.86 3.10 2.55
N LYS A 13 14.72 2.44 2.77
CA LYS A 13 14.63 1.01 3.15
C LYS A 13 14.38 0.07 1.97
N GLN A 14 14.37 0.59 0.75
CA GLN A 14 14.22 -0.25 -0.45
C GLN A 14 15.46 -1.10 -0.68
N ASN A 15 15.26 -2.40 -0.91
CA ASN A 15 16.34 -3.35 -1.20
C ASN A 15 16.90 -3.14 -2.62
N ALA A 16 18.07 -3.73 -2.89
CA ALA A 16 18.73 -3.64 -4.19
C ALA A 16 17.91 -4.29 -5.33
N ASP A 17 17.14 -5.33 -5.03
CA ASP A 17 16.24 -6.01 -5.97
C ASP A 17 14.98 -5.18 -6.32
N GLY A 18 14.76 -4.07 -5.63
CA GLY A 18 13.63 -3.16 -5.81
C GLY A 18 12.46 -3.42 -4.86
N GLY A 19 12.46 -4.50 -4.08
CA GLY A 19 11.42 -4.78 -3.10
C GLY A 19 11.68 -4.13 -1.73
N TRP A 20 10.75 -4.40 -0.81
CA TRP A 20 10.89 -4.11 0.62
C TRP A 20 10.69 -5.38 1.43
N GLY A 21 11.42 -5.45 2.53
CA GLY A 21 11.44 -6.60 3.42
C GLY A 21 11.74 -6.17 4.85
N GLU A 22 11.07 -6.80 5.81
CA GLU A 22 11.39 -6.65 7.22
C GLU A 22 11.26 -7.99 7.94
N SER A 23 12.35 -8.41 8.59
CA SER A 23 12.33 -9.63 9.39
C SER A 23 11.69 -9.41 10.75
N CYS A 24 11.14 -10.46 11.35
CA CYS A 24 10.58 -10.44 12.71
C CYS A 24 11.56 -10.00 13.80
N ARG A 25 12.88 -9.97 13.49
CA ARG A 25 13.93 -9.49 14.39
C ARG A 25 13.76 -8.01 14.76
N SER A 26 13.07 -7.23 13.92
CA SER A 26 12.84 -5.79 14.18
C SER A 26 12.05 -5.50 15.44
N TYR A 27 11.27 -6.47 15.94
CA TYR A 27 10.61 -6.36 17.24
C TYR A 27 11.57 -6.38 18.43
N ALA A 28 12.78 -6.95 18.26
CA ALA A 28 13.79 -7.04 19.30
C ALA A 28 14.93 -6.03 19.11
N ASP A 29 15.24 -5.66 17.87
CA ASP A 29 16.33 -4.76 17.52
C ASP A 29 15.88 -3.69 16.53
N GLN A 30 15.77 -2.45 17.01
CA GLN A 30 15.34 -1.30 16.21
C GLN A 30 16.31 -0.99 15.06
N ALA A 31 17.58 -1.37 15.15
CA ALA A 31 18.53 -1.19 14.03
C ALA A 31 18.11 -2.00 12.79
N THR A 32 17.26 -3.01 12.98
CA THR A 32 16.75 -3.89 11.91
C THR A 32 15.36 -3.50 11.41
N ALA A 33 14.83 -2.36 11.86
CA ALA A 33 13.57 -1.83 11.37
C ALA A 33 13.61 -1.61 9.85
N GLY A 34 12.64 -2.20 9.14
CA GLY A 34 12.57 -2.20 7.68
C GLY A 34 13.72 -2.92 6.98
N VAL A 35 14.40 -3.87 7.64
CA VAL A 35 15.50 -4.66 7.07
C VAL A 35 15.15 -6.14 7.04
N GLY A 36 15.24 -6.73 5.86
CA GLY A 36 14.96 -8.13 5.60
C GLY A 36 14.95 -8.43 4.10
N GLU A 37 14.87 -9.71 3.74
CA GLU A 37 14.63 -10.12 2.36
C GLU A 37 13.29 -9.57 1.87
N SER A 38 13.27 -9.11 0.62
CA SER A 38 12.05 -8.57 0.02
C SER A 38 10.94 -9.60 0.02
N THR A 39 9.72 -9.17 0.39
CA THR A 39 8.53 -10.02 0.32
C THR A 39 7.47 -9.35 -0.55
N PRO A 40 6.62 -10.12 -1.26
CA PRO A 40 5.54 -9.55 -2.05
C PRO A 40 4.61 -8.67 -1.21
N SER A 41 4.21 -9.10 -0.01
CA SER A 41 3.29 -8.34 0.83
C SER A 41 3.91 -7.04 1.36
N GLN A 42 5.14 -7.08 1.89
CA GLN A 42 5.79 -5.87 2.42
C GLN A 42 6.16 -4.88 1.31
N THR A 43 6.57 -5.38 0.14
CA THR A 43 6.77 -4.53 -1.05
C THR A 43 5.47 -3.83 -1.44
N ALA A 44 4.35 -4.56 -1.44
CA ALA A 44 3.06 -3.98 -1.72
C ALA A 44 2.63 -2.95 -0.68
N TRP A 45 2.90 -3.14 0.61
CA TRP A 45 2.62 -2.15 1.65
C TRP A 45 3.40 -0.85 1.45
N ALA A 46 4.70 -0.96 1.14
CA ALA A 46 5.53 0.19 0.83
C ALA A 46 4.99 0.96 -0.39
N LEU A 47 4.62 0.24 -1.47
CA LEU A 47 3.99 0.84 -2.65
C LEU A 47 2.67 1.53 -2.30
N LEU A 48 1.77 0.87 -1.58
CA LEU A 48 0.48 1.45 -1.18
C LEU A 48 0.68 2.73 -0.35
N ALA A 49 1.67 2.76 0.54
CA ALA A 49 2.00 3.93 1.33
C ALA A 49 2.55 5.08 0.47
N LEU A 50 3.51 4.81 -0.43
CA LEU A 50 4.08 5.80 -1.34
C LEU A 50 3.01 6.38 -2.28
N LEU A 51 2.20 5.53 -2.90
CA LEU A 51 1.12 5.94 -3.80
C LEU A 51 0.06 6.76 -3.07
N SER A 52 -0.30 6.36 -1.84
CA SER A 52 -1.23 7.12 -0.99
C SER A 52 -0.68 8.49 -0.57
N ALA A 53 0.65 8.63 -0.50
CA ALA A 53 1.31 9.91 -0.26
C ALA A 53 1.44 10.78 -1.52
N GLY A 54 0.90 10.35 -2.66
CA GLY A 54 1.00 11.04 -3.95
C GLY A 54 2.33 10.83 -4.67
N VAL A 55 3.16 9.89 -4.22
CA VAL A 55 4.42 9.54 -4.89
C VAL A 55 4.13 8.48 -5.95
N THR A 56 3.96 8.91 -7.20
CA THR A 56 3.58 8.02 -8.33
C THR A 56 4.72 7.77 -9.31
N ASP A 57 5.64 8.73 -9.43
CA ASP A 57 6.66 8.77 -10.49
C ASP A 57 8.10 8.67 -9.95
N SER A 58 8.28 8.20 -8.71
CA SER A 58 9.62 7.99 -8.16
C SER A 58 10.23 6.69 -8.67
N ILE A 59 11.57 6.68 -8.79
CA ILE A 59 12.33 5.49 -9.17
C ILE A 59 12.06 4.32 -8.22
N SER A 60 11.82 4.60 -6.93
CA SER A 60 11.49 3.60 -5.93
C SER A 60 10.17 2.90 -6.23
N VAL A 61 9.13 3.65 -6.62
CA VAL A 61 7.85 3.08 -7.03
C VAL A 61 8.02 2.19 -8.26
N VAL A 62 8.73 2.66 -9.29
CA VAL A 62 8.98 1.89 -10.51
C VAL A 62 9.72 0.58 -10.20
N ARG A 63 10.76 0.63 -9.36
CA ARG A 63 11.51 -0.56 -8.93
C ARG A 63 10.65 -1.54 -8.13
N GLY A 64 9.79 -1.05 -7.24
CA GLY A 64 8.85 -1.88 -6.48
C GLY A 64 7.81 -2.59 -7.34
N VAL A 65 7.22 -1.86 -8.29
CA VAL A 65 6.29 -2.44 -9.27
C VAL A 65 6.99 -3.52 -10.10
N ASN A 66 8.20 -3.24 -10.59
CA ASN A 66 8.99 -4.20 -11.35
C ASN A 66 9.38 -5.43 -10.53
N TYR A 67 9.69 -5.27 -9.23
CA TYR A 67 9.91 -6.39 -8.33
C TYR A 67 8.68 -7.29 -8.28
N LEU A 68 7.48 -6.74 -8.04
CA LEU A 68 6.26 -7.54 -7.98
C LEU A 68 5.97 -8.26 -9.30
N LEU A 69 6.12 -7.57 -10.44
CA LEU A 69 5.92 -8.20 -11.75
C LEU A 69 6.91 -9.34 -12.02
N LYS A 70 8.18 -9.18 -11.63
CA LYS A 70 9.21 -10.23 -11.78
C LYS A 70 8.97 -11.44 -10.87
N GLN A 71 8.43 -11.22 -9.68
CA GLN A 71 8.14 -12.29 -8.71
C GLN A 71 6.79 -12.98 -8.96
N GLN A 72 5.97 -12.47 -9.88
CA GLN A 72 4.72 -13.11 -10.23
C GLN A 72 5.01 -14.41 -10.99
N ARG A 73 4.39 -15.51 -10.54
CA ARG A 73 4.48 -16.82 -11.18
C ARG A 73 3.61 -16.88 -12.44
N PRO A 74 3.84 -17.86 -13.34
CA PRO A 74 3.02 -18.02 -14.54
C PRO A 74 1.52 -18.18 -14.30
N ASP A 75 1.11 -18.72 -13.14
CA ASP A 75 -0.29 -18.85 -12.74
C ASP A 75 -0.89 -17.56 -12.16
N GLY A 76 -0.10 -16.48 -12.11
CA GLY A 76 -0.48 -15.19 -11.57
C GLY A 76 -0.28 -15.03 -10.06
N SER A 77 0.13 -16.09 -9.35
CA SER A 77 0.35 -16.06 -7.91
C SER A 77 1.72 -15.49 -7.52
N TRP A 78 1.89 -15.14 -6.25
CA TRP A 78 3.18 -14.86 -5.63
C TRP A 78 3.50 -15.85 -4.52
N GLU A 79 4.77 -16.17 -4.34
CA GLU A 79 5.23 -16.96 -3.20
C GLU A 79 5.87 -16.07 -2.14
N GLU A 80 5.57 -16.34 -0.87
CA GLU A 80 6.16 -15.64 0.26
C GLU A 80 6.54 -16.64 1.35
N ARG A 81 7.84 -16.85 1.55
CA ARG A 81 8.36 -17.82 2.52
C ARG A 81 8.41 -17.29 3.94
N PHE A 82 8.59 -15.97 4.09
CA PHE A 82 8.76 -15.32 5.38
C PHE A 82 7.44 -14.99 6.06
N HIS A 83 7.46 -14.92 7.40
CA HIS A 83 6.31 -14.49 8.19
C HIS A 83 6.25 -12.96 8.17
N THR A 84 5.10 -12.43 7.78
CA THR A 84 4.86 -10.98 7.66
C THR A 84 3.76 -10.50 8.61
N GLY A 85 3.08 -11.43 9.28
CA GLY A 85 2.11 -11.15 10.35
C GLY A 85 2.69 -11.35 11.74
N THR A 86 2.13 -10.65 12.72
CA THR A 86 2.54 -10.74 14.12
C THR A 86 1.35 -11.04 15.00
N GLY A 87 1.45 -12.09 15.82
CA GLY A 87 0.50 -12.35 16.89
C GLY A 87 0.96 -11.68 18.18
N PHE A 88 2.10 -12.13 18.73
CA PHE A 88 2.72 -11.54 19.92
C PHE A 88 4.16 -11.12 19.60
N PRO A 89 4.50 -9.81 19.65
CA PRO A 89 5.85 -9.33 19.40
C PRO A 89 6.91 -10.09 20.19
N ARG A 90 7.96 -10.57 19.50
CA ARG A 90 9.10 -11.34 20.04
C ARG A 90 8.79 -12.78 20.48
N VAL A 91 7.54 -13.24 20.40
CA VAL A 91 7.14 -14.54 20.95
C VAL A 91 6.38 -15.39 19.93
N PHE A 92 5.57 -14.78 19.06
CA PHE A 92 4.71 -15.52 18.14
C PHE A 92 4.41 -14.73 16.86
N TYR A 93 4.75 -15.33 15.71
CA TYR A 93 4.61 -14.72 14.39
C TYR A 93 3.70 -15.56 13.49
N LEU A 94 3.02 -14.89 12.55
CA LEU A 94 1.97 -15.46 11.74
C LEU A 94 2.31 -15.37 10.26
N ARG A 95 1.95 -16.41 9.52
CA ARG A 95 1.91 -16.38 8.06
C ARG A 95 0.46 -16.31 7.62
N TYR A 96 0.06 -15.14 7.12
CA TYR A 96 -1.22 -15.01 6.44
C TYR A 96 -1.04 -15.37 4.98
N HIS A 97 -1.41 -16.60 4.61
CA HIS A 97 -1.15 -17.17 3.28
C HIS A 97 -1.63 -16.31 2.10
N TRP A 98 -2.69 -15.52 2.29
CA TRP A 98 -3.26 -14.69 1.24
C TRP A 98 -2.62 -13.30 1.13
N TYR A 99 -1.80 -12.86 2.09
CA TYR A 99 -1.16 -11.53 2.05
C TYR A 99 -0.33 -11.35 0.80
N CYS A 100 0.44 -12.36 0.41
CA CYS A 100 1.26 -12.31 -0.79
C CYS A 100 0.43 -12.29 -2.08
N GLN A 101 -0.86 -12.59 -2.05
CA GLN A 101 -1.70 -12.54 -3.25
C GLN A 101 -2.40 -11.19 -3.39
N TYR A 102 -3.21 -10.81 -2.39
CA TYR A 102 -4.10 -9.67 -2.57
C TYR A 102 -3.41 -8.32 -2.39
N PHE A 103 -2.35 -8.22 -1.57
CA PHE A 103 -1.63 -6.96 -1.41
C PHE A 103 -0.87 -6.57 -2.69
N PRO A 104 -0.09 -7.46 -3.34
CA PRO A 104 0.49 -7.16 -4.64
C PRO A 104 -0.54 -6.78 -5.69
N LEU A 105 -1.64 -7.53 -5.79
CA LEU A 105 -2.72 -7.21 -6.73
C LEU A 105 -3.29 -5.81 -6.47
N TRP A 106 -3.53 -5.46 -5.21
CA TRP A 106 -4.03 -4.14 -4.82
C TRP A 106 -3.02 -3.04 -5.17
N ALA A 107 -1.75 -3.20 -4.82
CA ALA A 107 -0.71 -2.22 -5.11
C ALA A 107 -0.57 -1.98 -6.62
N LEU A 108 -0.54 -3.05 -7.43
CA LEU A 108 -0.47 -2.96 -8.89
C LEU A 108 -1.72 -2.32 -9.49
N ALA A 109 -2.91 -2.66 -8.99
CA ALA A 109 -4.16 -2.05 -9.43
C ALA A 109 -4.21 -0.55 -9.10
N MET A 110 -3.79 -0.17 -7.89
CA MET A 110 -3.71 1.23 -7.47
C MET A 110 -2.70 2.02 -8.32
N TYR A 111 -1.51 1.47 -8.54
CA TYR A 111 -0.49 2.05 -9.41
C TYR A 111 -1.03 2.27 -10.82
N ARG A 112 -1.64 1.24 -11.43
CA ARG A 112 -2.24 1.34 -12.76
C ARG A 112 -3.31 2.42 -12.81
N SER A 113 -4.21 2.47 -11.82
CA SER A 113 -5.28 3.48 -11.76
C SER A 113 -4.71 4.89 -11.71
N LEU A 114 -3.72 5.14 -10.85
CA LEU A 114 -3.08 6.45 -10.74
C LEU A 114 -2.35 6.83 -12.03
N LYS A 115 -1.62 5.90 -12.66
CA LYS A 115 -0.89 6.18 -13.90
C LYS A 115 -1.78 6.41 -15.12
N THR A 116 -2.95 5.76 -15.18
CA THR A 116 -3.83 5.82 -16.35
C THR A 116 -4.98 6.80 -16.20
N ARG A 117 -5.44 7.06 -14.98
CA ARG A 117 -6.62 7.88 -14.68
C ARG A 117 -6.33 9.06 -13.76
N GLY A 118 -5.14 9.15 -13.17
CA GLY A 118 -4.79 10.20 -12.20
C GLY A 118 -5.45 10.07 -10.83
N GLN A 119 -6.30 9.06 -10.62
CA GLN A 119 -7.05 8.87 -9.37
C GLN A 119 -7.30 7.38 -9.08
N THR A 120 -7.60 7.06 -7.83
CA THR A 120 -8.01 5.70 -7.45
C THR A 120 -9.53 5.53 -7.52
N ARG A 121 -9.99 4.28 -7.59
CA ARG A 121 -11.43 3.98 -7.45
C ARG A 121 -12.03 4.48 -6.14
N ALA A 122 -11.24 4.49 -5.06
CA ALA A 122 -11.71 5.03 -3.78
C ALA A 122 -11.93 6.55 -3.85
N ASP A 123 -11.11 7.27 -4.60
CA ASP A 123 -11.26 8.73 -4.78
C ASP A 123 -12.51 9.06 -5.60
N GLU A 124 -12.77 8.29 -6.66
CA GLU A 124 -14.00 8.37 -7.44
C GLU A 124 -15.23 8.17 -6.54
N LEU A 125 -15.25 7.11 -5.73
CA LEU A 125 -16.37 6.82 -4.82
C LEU A 125 -16.55 7.90 -3.75
N ARG A 126 -15.45 8.47 -3.23
CA ARG A 126 -15.51 9.59 -2.28
C ARG A 126 -16.09 10.85 -2.92
N ALA A 127 -15.77 11.12 -4.18
CA ALA A 127 -16.35 12.25 -4.91
C ALA A 127 -17.87 12.08 -5.06
N VAL A 128 -18.32 10.91 -5.53
CA VAL A 128 -19.75 10.58 -5.66
C VAL A 128 -20.48 10.67 -4.32
N ALA A 129 -19.89 10.16 -3.24
CA ALA A 129 -20.48 10.21 -1.92
C ALA A 129 -20.62 11.65 -1.38
N ARG A 130 -19.63 12.51 -1.64
CA ARG A 130 -19.70 13.94 -1.28
C ARG A 130 -20.79 14.66 -2.06
N GLU A 131 -20.88 14.42 -3.36
CA GLU A 131 -21.89 15.02 -4.23
C GLU A 131 -23.30 14.59 -3.82
N THR A 132 -23.52 13.29 -3.59
CA THR A 132 -24.81 12.76 -3.13
C THR A 132 -25.21 13.34 -1.77
N ARG A 133 -24.25 13.45 -0.83
CA ARG A 133 -24.52 14.06 0.49
C ARG A 133 -24.88 15.53 0.35
N TRP A 134 -24.14 16.28 -0.48
CA TRP A 134 -24.41 17.69 -0.75
C TRP A 134 -25.81 17.88 -1.37
N LEU A 135 -26.16 17.06 -2.37
CA LEU A 135 -27.48 17.10 -3.00
C LEU A 135 -28.61 16.88 -1.99
N ARG A 136 -28.47 15.91 -1.08
CA ARG A 136 -29.46 15.66 -0.02
C ARG A 136 -29.62 16.87 0.91
N SER A 137 -28.52 17.42 1.41
CA SER A 137 -28.57 18.60 2.29
C SER A 137 -29.11 19.85 1.60
N ALA A 138 -28.84 20.05 0.30
CA ALA A 138 -29.38 21.16 -0.47
C ALA A 138 -30.90 21.06 -0.69
N LEU A 139 -31.42 19.85 -0.91
CA LEU A 139 -32.87 19.60 -1.02
C LEU A 139 -33.57 19.81 0.33
N GLU A 140 -33.02 19.28 1.42
CA GLU A 140 -33.55 19.46 2.78
C GLU A 140 -33.60 20.95 3.18
N ALA A 141 -32.55 21.72 2.88
CA ALA A 141 -32.53 23.17 3.15
C ALA A 141 -33.57 23.94 2.31
N ARG A 142 -33.82 23.52 1.07
CA ARG A 142 -34.84 24.13 0.20
C ARG A 142 -36.25 23.87 0.72
N ASP A 143 -36.51 22.68 1.26
CA ASP A 143 -37.81 22.32 1.80
C ASP A 143 -38.05 22.96 3.18
N ALA A 144 -37.01 23.13 3.99
CA ALA A 144 -37.09 23.85 5.27
C ALA A 144 -37.32 25.37 5.13
N GLY A 145 -36.91 25.97 4.00
CA GLY A 145 -37.12 27.40 3.70
C GLY A 145 -38.46 27.72 3.01
N LYS A 146 -39.34 26.74 2.81
CA LYS A 146 -40.69 26.91 2.24
C LYS A 146 -41.81 26.92 3.30
N ALA A 147 -41.46 27.01 4.58
CA ALA A 147 -42.39 27.17 5.70
C ALA A 147 -42.54 28.65 6.10
#